data_AF-A0A1E7RQZ8-F1
#
_entry.id   AF-A0A1E7RQZ8-F1
#
_cell.length_a   1.000
_cell.length_b   1.000
_cell.length_c   1.000
_cell.angle_alpha   90.00
_cell.angle_beta   90.00
_cell.angle_gamma   90.00
#
_symmetry.space_group_name_H-M   'P 1'
#
loop_
_entity.id
_entity.type
_entity.pdbx_description
1 polymer ?
#
loop_
_entity_poly.entity_id
_entity_poly.type
_entity_poly.pdbx_seq_one_letter_code
_entity_poly.pdbx_strand_id
1 'polypeptide(L)'
;MLAGVLLCYAFAAFGWVGLPAQIAFIAVLACAVWSLLALRDGRAAWMVGIVVVLLVLALGSPTDEWDPRSIWMLHAKRIYLENSLYAQLDGYAIFSHNDYPSLMPLWSATAAKVVGHWNEIFPKAAATLLLLPPLLLIARSLRTWWAVGLFAVAVLEVGGRYLVDGYMDAFLAVYAVAALAVAIQPRRDVAEGTWFNLAAYAALSAVLTLIKNEGAVLAILVGLVAVATVLLRDRRIPWALLAAFAASMVPLVAWKLAVAGADLGNDLAQSDLKGQLLARLPDLTQSVLILKALLRSAAWVPLVLLLVLWARLWRVPAARAALVVAVAYFGVLFAVYLSTPHDLIWHLATSAKRVALPVQLLLMYGVLVLLDQWKLAAAPQRAGERNA
;
A
#
# COMPACT_ATOMS: atom_id res chain seq x y z
N MET A 1 11.89 5.15 10.66
CA MET A 1 10.42 5.25 10.56
C MET A 1 9.74 3.88 10.43
N LEU A 2 9.80 3.17 9.30
CA LEU A 2 9.09 1.87 9.13
C LEU A 2 9.44 0.84 10.22
N ALA A 3 10.71 0.74 10.61
CA ALA A 3 11.12 -0.12 11.73
C ALA A 3 10.43 0.26 13.05
N GLY A 4 10.22 1.55 13.33
CA GLY A 4 9.51 2.01 14.52
C GLY A 4 8.02 1.71 14.47
N VAL A 5 7.39 1.77 13.28
CA VAL A 5 6.00 1.35 13.07
C VAL A 5 5.84 -0.15 13.38
N LEU A 6 6.73 -0.98 12.84
CA LEU A 6 6.73 -2.42 13.10
C LEU A 6 7.09 -2.76 14.55
N LEU A 7 7.96 -1.98 15.19
CA LEU A 7 8.29 -2.12 16.61
C LEU A 7 7.09 -1.79 17.50
N CYS A 8 6.33 -0.73 17.17
CA CYS A 8 5.08 -0.40 17.82
C CYS A 8 4.09 -1.57 17.75
N TYR A 9 3.96 -2.18 16.56
CA TYR A 9 3.12 -3.37 16.37
C TYR A 9 3.62 -4.57 17.16
N ALA A 10 4.93 -4.85 17.13
CA ALA A 10 5.52 -5.95 17.87
C ALA A 10 5.29 -5.81 19.37
N PHE A 11 5.54 -4.64 19.95
CA PHE A 11 5.25 -4.38 21.36
C PHE A 11 3.78 -4.63 21.70
N ALA A 12 2.86 -4.13 20.88
CA ALA A 12 1.43 -4.36 21.09
C ALA A 12 1.06 -5.85 20.99
N ALA A 13 1.68 -6.60 20.07
CA ALA A 13 1.46 -8.04 19.89
C ALA A 13 1.92 -8.87 21.10
N PHE A 14 2.91 -8.37 21.87
CA PHE A 14 3.36 -8.95 23.14
C PHE A 14 2.61 -8.40 24.38
N GLY A 15 1.53 -7.64 24.19
CA GLY A 15 0.72 -7.07 25.27
C GLY A 15 1.24 -5.74 25.82
N TRP A 16 2.24 -5.12 25.19
CA TRP A 16 2.84 -3.85 25.62
C TRP A 16 2.28 -2.64 24.86
N VAL A 17 0.94 -2.51 24.79
CA VAL A 17 0.20 -1.41 24.13
C VAL A 17 0.27 -0.08 24.90
N GLY A 18 0.93 -0.06 26.06
CA GLY A 18 1.16 1.12 26.90
C GLY A 18 2.42 1.89 26.52
N LEU A 19 3.25 2.21 27.52
CA LEU A 19 4.45 3.04 27.35
C LEU A 19 5.40 2.57 26.23
N PRO A 20 5.69 1.26 26.03
CA PRO A 20 6.60 0.84 24.97
C PRO A 20 6.10 1.18 23.55
N ALA A 21 4.82 0.92 23.27
CA ALA A 21 4.20 1.30 21.99
C ALA A 21 4.21 2.82 21.78
N GLN A 22 3.94 3.60 22.83
CA GLN A 22 3.99 5.07 22.78
C GLN A 22 5.41 5.60 22.50
N ILE A 23 6.43 5.03 23.14
CA ILE A 23 7.84 5.40 22.88
C ILE A 23 8.19 5.09 21.42
N ALA A 24 7.81 3.92 20.90
CA ALA A 24 8.04 3.57 19.50
C ALA A 24 7.34 4.54 18.54
N PHE A 25 6.09 4.92 18.84
CA PHE A 25 5.33 5.93 18.09
C PHE A 25 6.02 7.29 18.12
N ILE A 26 6.41 7.80 19.29
CA ILE A 26 7.14 9.07 19.44
C ILE A 26 8.47 9.03 18.68
N ALA A 27 9.19 7.91 18.72
CA ALA A 27 10.41 7.73 17.96
C ALA A 27 10.17 7.80 16.43
N VAL A 28 9.03 7.30 15.94
CA VAL A 28 8.63 7.47 14.53
C VAL A 28 8.37 8.94 14.22
N LEU A 29 7.69 9.68 15.09
CA LEU A 29 7.46 11.13 14.91
C LEU A 29 8.77 11.92 14.92
N ALA A 30 9.67 11.63 15.86
CA ALA A 30 11.00 12.24 15.92
C ALA A 30 11.79 11.94 14.64
N CYS A 31 11.74 10.69 14.15
CA CYS A 31 12.34 10.31 12.88
C CYS A 31 11.69 11.02 11.68
N ALA A 32 10.37 11.26 11.71
CA ALA A 32 9.68 12.02 10.68
C ALA A 32 10.22 13.46 10.65
N VAL A 33 10.22 14.15 11.78
CA VAL A 33 10.76 15.52 11.91
C VAL A 33 12.23 15.57 11.50
N TRP A 34 13.05 14.64 12.00
CA TRP A 34 14.45 14.55 11.61
C TRP A 34 14.61 14.36 10.10
N SER A 35 13.78 13.52 9.47
CA SER A 35 13.83 13.33 8.03
C SER A 35 13.53 14.64 7.30
N LEU A 36 12.56 15.44 7.75
CA LEU A 36 12.28 16.76 7.17
C LEU A 36 13.49 17.69 7.21
N LEU A 37 14.22 17.69 8.33
CA LEU A 37 15.43 18.53 8.50
C LEU A 37 16.64 18.01 7.71
N ALA A 38 16.74 16.68 7.54
CA ALA A 38 17.84 16.03 6.85
C ALA A 38 17.65 15.93 5.32
N LEU A 39 16.45 16.23 4.82
CA LEU A 39 16.13 16.15 3.40
C LEU A 39 16.83 17.26 2.60
N ARG A 40 17.90 16.87 1.91
CA ARG A 40 18.61 17.73 0.94
C ARG A 40 18.08 17.59 -0.49
N ASP A 41 17.27 16.57 -0.77
CA ASP A 41 16.72 16.30 -2.09
C ASP A 41 15.42 17.10 -2.30
N GLY A 42 15.47 18.10 -3.18
CA GLY A 42 14.29 18.93 -3.51
C GLY A 42 13.12 18.14 -4.08
N ARG A 43 13.33 16.92 -4.58
CA ARG A 43 12.24 16.02 -5.02
C ARG A 43 11.39 15.56 -3.85
N ALA A 44 12.01 15.30 -2.70
CA ALA A 44 11.32 14.86 -1.51
C ALA A 44 10.36 15.93 -0.95
N ALA A 45 10.59 17.21 -1.26
CA ALA A 45 9.73 18.31 -0.85
C ALA A 45 8.28 18.14 -1.34
N TRP A 46 8.07 17.59 -2.55
CA TRP A 46 6.72 17.26 -3.04
C TRP A 46 6.02 16.24 -2.15
N MET A 47 6.74 15.18 -1.76
CA MET A 47 6.19 14.10 -0.94
C MET A 47 5.88 14.56 0.48
N VAL A 48 6.77 15.35 1.07
CA VAL A 48 6.54 16.00 2.36
C VAL A 48 5.33 16.94 2.26
N GLY A 49 5.30 17.79 1.23
CA GLY A 49 4.23 18.78 1.03
C GLY A 49 2.86 18.14 0.98
N ILE A 50 2.68 17.04 0.22
CA ILE A 50 1.39 16.35 0.17
C ILE A 50 1.02 15.70 1.51
N VAL A 51 1.98 15.16 2.26
CA VAL A 51 1.70 14.61 3.61
C VAL A 51 1.24 15.72 4.55
N VAL A 52 1.87 16.89 4.50
CA VAL A 52 1.46 18.05 5.30
C VAL A 52 0.06 18.53 4.90
N VAL A 53 -0.23 18.63 3.60
CA VAL A 53 -1.57 19.00 3.11
C VAL A 53 -2.61 18.00 3.60
N LEU A 54 -2.37 16.69 3.43
CA LEU A 54 -3.28 15.63 3.88
C LEU A 54 -3.47 15.67 5.39
N LEU A 55 -2.41 15.91 6.16
CA LEU A 55 -2.47 16.04 7.62
C LEU A 55 -3.35 17.22 8.03
N VAL A 56 -3.15 18.40 7.43
CA VAL A 56 -3.96 19.60 7.74
C VAL A 56 -5.43 19.36 7.40
N LEU A 57 -5.72 18.75 6.24
CA LEU A 57 -7.10 18.43 5.85
C LEU A 57 -7.73 17.38 6.78
N ALA A 58 -6.98 16.36 7.19
CA ALA A 58 -7.43 15.33 8.12
C ALA A 58 -7.70 15.89 9.53
N LEU A 59 -6.95 16.91 9.96
CA LEU A 59 -7.19 17.63 11.20
C LEU A 59 -8.44 18.54 11.15
N GLY A 60 -8.87 18.94 9.95
CA GLY A 60 -10.00 19.85 9.76
C GLY A 60 -11.39 19.20 9.77
N SER A 61 -11.48 17.87 9.86
CA SER A 61 -12.74 17.13 9.79
C SER A 61 -12.71 15.87 10.65
N PRO A 62 -13.86 15.43 11.22
CA PRO A 62 -13.98 14.11 11.82
C PRO A 62 -13.96 13.00 10.74
N THR A 63 -14.10 11.75 11.19
CA THR A 63 -14.26 10.58 10.31
C THR A 63 -15.75 10.39 10.01
N ASP A 64 -16.17 10.54 8.75
CA ASP A 64 -17.60 10.57 8.41
C ASP A 64 -18.07 9.34 7.62
N GLU A 65 -17.20 8.74 6.79
CA GLU A 65 -17.61 7.62 5.96
C GLU A 65 -17.67 6.30 6.73
N TRP A 66 -18.40 5.34 6.16
CA TRP A 66 -18.74 4.10 6.85
C TRP A 66 -17.52 3.23 7.18
N ASP A 67 -16.62 2.89 6.23
CA ASP A 67 -15.49 1.99 6.53
C ASP A 67 -14.51 2.62 7.56
N PRO A 68 -14.04 3.87 7.38
CA PRO A 68 -13.16 4.56 8.34
C PRO A 68 -13.72 4.58 9.75
N ARG A 69 -15.01 4.89 9.90
CA ARG A 69 -15.66 4.96 11.20
C ARG A 69 -15.93 3.58 11.80
N SER A 70 -16.57 2.71 11.03
CA SER A 70 -17.18 1.46 11.51
C SER A 70 -16.22 0.27 11.56
N ILE A 71 -15.08 0.35 10.87
CA ILE A 71 -14.02 -0.68 10.89
C ILE A 71 -12.80 -0.11 11.60
N TRP A 72 -12.18 0.91 11.00
CA TRP A 72 -10.83 1.31 11.37
C TRP A 72 -10.78 2.08 12.70
N MET A 73 -11.59 3.12 12.85
CA MET A 73 -11.67 3.90 14.09
C MET A 73 -12.39 3.16 15.21
N LEU A 74 -13.37 2.29 14.87
CA LEU A 74 -13.99 1.38 15.84
C LEU A 74 -12.92 0.50 16.51
N HIS A 75 -12.15 -0.25 15.71
CA HIS A 75 -11.10 -1.13 16.25
C HIS A 75 -10.01 -0.33 16.97
N ALA A 76 -9.65 0.86 16.48
CA ALA A 76 -8.71 1.74 17.17
C ALA A 76 -9.22 2.14 18.56
N LYS A 77 -10.51 2.50 18.67
CA LYS A 77 -11.14 2.87 19.94
C LYS A 77 -11.17 1.70 20.92
N ARG A 78 -11.40 0.48 20.41
CA ARG A 78 -11.31 -0.74 21.22
C ARG A 78 -9.90 -0.97 21.75
N ILE A 79 -8.87 -0.90 20.90
CA ILE A 79 -7.46 -1.01 21.32
C ILE A 79 -7.09 0.09 22.35
N TYR A 80 -7.65 1.29 22.19
CA TYR A 80 -7.46 2.41 23.13
C TYR A 80 -8.03 2.08 24.51
N LEU A 81 -9.29 1.63 24.57
CA LEU A 81 -10.01 1.35 25.82
C LEU A 81 -9.55 0.06 26.51
N GLU A 82 -9.35 -1.01 25.74
CA GLU A 82 -9.05 -2.36 26.25
C GLU A 82 -7.55 -2.63 26.40
N ASN A 83 -6.70 -1.71 25.91
CA ASN A 83 -5.25 -1.79 25.99
C ASN A 83 -4.66 -3.10 25.40
N SER A 84 -5.30 -3.66 24.38
CA SER A 84 -4.91 -4.91 23.72
C SER A 84 -4.93 -4.76 22.21
N LEU A 85 -3.91 -5.28 21.52
CA LEU A 85 -3.89 -5.38 20.05
C LEU A 85 -5.01 -6.28 19.52
N TYR A 86 -5.38 -7.28 20.31
CA TYR A 86 -6.32 -8.33 19.97
C TYR A 86 -7.75 -8.02 20.44
N ALA A 87 -8.04 -6.77 20.83
CA ALA A 87 -9.36 -6.36 21.33
C ALA A 87 -10.50 -6.74 20.37
N GLN A 88 -10.26 -6.69 19.05
CA GLN A 88 -11.26 -7.06 18.05
C GLN A 88 -11.51 -8.57 17.90
N LEU A 89 -10.72 -9.45 18.53
CA LEU A 89 -10.78 -10.90 18.33
C LEU A 89 -11.79 -11.61 19.26
N ASP A 90 -12.95 -10.98 19.50
CA ASP A 90 -14.00 -11.47 20.40
C ASP A 90 -15.33 -11.76 19.70
N GLY A 91 -15.36 -11.63 18.37
CA GLY A 91 -16.57 -11.83 17.56
C GLY A 91 -17.61 -10.71 17.67
N TYR A 92 -17.35 -9.63 18.42
CA TYR A 92 -18.25 -8.48 18.48
C TYR A 92 -18.24 -7.70 17.16
N ALA A 93 -19.38 -7.14 16.76
CA ALA A 93 -19.52 -6.34 15.54
C ALA A 93 -18.95 -7.02 14.28
N ILE A 94 -19.40 -8.24 13.97
CA ILE A 94 -18.91 -9.09 12.87
C ILE A 94 -18.79 -8.34 11.53
N PHE A 95 -19.72 -7.41 11.24
CA PHE A 95 -19.70 -6.56 10.05
C PHE A 95 -18.41 -5.71 9.89
N SER A 96 -17.63 -5.55 10.97
CA SER A 96 -16.43 -4.72 11.03
C SER A 96 -15.14 -5.48 10.68
N HIS A 97 -15.25 -6.73 10.19
CA HIS A 97 -14.12 -7.56 9.75
C HIS A 97 -13.06 -7.77 10.84
N ASN A 98 -13.42 -8.47 11.91
CA ASN A 98 -12.55 -8.75 13.05
C ASN A 98 -11.26 -9.51 12.68
N ASP A 99 -11.21 -10.15 11.50
CA ASP A 99 -10.04 -10.88 11.01
C ASP A 99 -8.99 -9.98 10.34
N TYR A 100 -9.30 -8.70 10.11
CA TYR A 100 -8.39 -7.75 9.46
C TYR A 100 -7.20 -7.42 10.37
N PRO A 101 -5.97 -7.42 9.84
CA PRO A 101 -4.80 -6.98 10.59
C PRO A 101 -4.97 -5.59 11.20
N SER A 102 -4.51 -5.41 12.44
CA SER A 102 -4.86 -4.25 13.26
C SER A 102 -3.77 -3.19 13.37
N LEU A 103 -2.82 -3.11 12.42
CA LEU A 103 -1.74 -2.10 12.47
C LEU A 103 -2.28 -0.66 12.39
N MET A 104 -3.21 -0.40 11.47
CA MET A 104 -3.77 0.95 11.29
C MET A 104 -4.66 1.35 12.49
N PRO A 105 -5.53 0.45 13.01
CA PRO A 105 -6.19 0.64 14.29
C PRO A 105 -5.22 0.92 15.45
N LEU A 106 -4.16 0.11 15.61
CA LEU A 106 -3.15 0.28 16.67
C LEU A 106 -2.45 1.63 16.57
N TRP A 107 -2.06 2.03 15.37
CA TRP A 107 -1.39 3.31 15.14
C TRP A 107 -2.24 4.48 15.61
N SER A 108 -3.52 4.46 15.24
CA SER A 108 -4.51 5.47 15.61
C SER A 108 -4.78 5.47 17.12
N ALA A 109 -4.93 4.29 17.73
CA ALA A 109 -5.09 4.12 19.18
C ALA A 109 -3.87 4.65 19.95
N THR A 110 -2.66 4.38 19.45
CA THR A 110 -1.42 4.83 20.07
C THR A 110 -1.28 6.34 20.01
N ALA A 111 -1.68 6.96 18.89
CA ALA A 111 -1.76 8.42 18.79
C ALA A 111 -2.72 9.01 19.84
N ALA A 112 -3.92 8.44 20.01
CA ALA A 112 -4.86 8.84 21.06
C ALA A 112 -4.25 8.73 22.47
N LYS A 113 -3.52 7.64 22.75
CA LYS A 113 -2.86 7.44 24.05
C LYS A 113 -1.77 8.48 24.32
N VAL A 114 -0.98 8.86 23.31
CA VAL A 114 0.03 9.92 23.43
C VAL A 114 -0.61 11.28 23.69
N VAL A 115 -1.77 11.57 23.08
CA VAL A 115 -2.55 12.79 23.36
C VAL A 115 -3.19 12.74 24.76
N GLY A 116 -3.45 11.54 25.29
CA GLY A 116 -4.03 11.32 26.62
C GLY A 116 -5.55 11.22 26.64
N HIS A 117 -6.23 11.40 25.51
CA HIS A 117 -7.67 11.21 25.38
C HIS A 117 -8.07 10.76 23.98
N TRP A 118 -9.26 10.16 23.85
CA TRP A 118 -9.85 9.85 22.55
C TRP A 118 -10.56 11.09 21.95
N ASN A 119 -10.44 11.26 20.64
CA ASN A 119 -11.37 12.07 19.83
C ASN A 119 -11.40 11.52 18.40
N GLU A 120 -12.32 12.01 17.56
CA GLU A 120 -12.52 11.48 16.20
C GLU A 120 -11.60 12.13 15.14
N ILE A 121 -10.64 12.98 15.56
CA ILE A 121 -9.80 13.77 14.66
C ILE A 121 -8.33 13.33 14.73
N PHE A 122 -7.69 13.40 15.89
CA PHE A 122 -6.25 13.11 16.04
C PHE A 122 -5.86 11.67 15.69
N PRO A 123 -6.61 10.62 16.11
CA PRO A 123 -6.27 9.25 15.76
C PRO A 123 -6.26 9.02 14.25
N LYS A 124 -7.26 9.55 13.54
CA LYS A 124 -7.34 9.54 12.08
C LYS A 124 -6.17 10.32 11.46
N ALA A 125 -5.95 11.56 11.89
CA ALA A 125 -4.93 12.42 11.33
C ALA A 125 -3.52 11.81 11.43
N ALA A 126 -3.23 11.09 12.52
CA ALA A 126 -1.96 10.38 12.71
C ALA A 126 -1.68 9.34 11.62
N ALA A 127 -2.71 8.72 11.02
CA ALA A 127 -2.53 7.76 9.94
C ALA A 127 -1.85 8.38 8.72
N THR A 128 -2.10 9.66 8.41
CA THR A 128 -1.48 10.35 7.26
C THR A 128 0.06 10.38 7.35
N LEU A 129 0.63 10.36 8.57
CA LEU A 129 2.08 10.33 8.80
C LEU A 129 2.73 9.02 8.35
N LEU A 130 1.96 7.93 8.27
CA LEU A 130 2.44 6.65 7.73
C LEU A 130 2.69 6.70 6.21
N LEU A 131 2.21 7.73 5.51
CA LEU A 131 2.51 7.92 4.09
C LEU A 131 3.94 8.43 3.85
N LEU A 132 4.58 9.05 4.84
CA LEU A 132 5.88 9.68 4.62
C LEU A 132 6.97 8.67 4.19
N PRO A 133 7.19 7.53 4.88
CA PRO A 133 8.20 6.57 4.46
C PRO A 133 8.01 5.99 3.04
N PRO A 134 6.83 5.46 2.65
CA PRO A 134 6.65 4.92 1.30
C PRO A 134 6.77 6.01 0.23
N LEU A 135 6.25 7.22 0.45
CA LEU A 135 6.35 8.31 -0.51
C LEU A 135 7.79 8.77 -0.74
N LEU A 136 8.61 8.87 0.32
CA LEU A 136 10.04 9.19 0.18
C LEU A 136 10.80 8.11 -0.60
N LEU A 137 10.46 6.83 -0.40
CA LEU A 137 11.06 5.72 -1.13
C LEU A 137 10.64 5.69 -2.61
N ILE A 138 9.41 6.10 -2.93
CA ILE A 138 8.95 6.30 -4.31
C ILE A 138 9.67 7.49 -4.96
N ALA A 139 9.83 8.62 -4.26
CA ALA A 139 10.57 9.76 -4.79
C ALA A 139 12.00 9.39 -5.20
N ARG A 140 12.63 8.45 -4.49
CA ARG A 140 13.96 7.92 -4.83
C ARG A 140 13.98 7.08 -6.11
N SER A 141 12.86 6.45 -6.50
CA SER A 141 12.79 5.65 -7.73
C SER A 141 12.61 6.48 -9.00
N LEU A 142 12.06 7.68 -8.86
CA LEU A 142 11.90 8.67 -9.93
C LEU A 142 13.11 9.60 -9.98
N ARG A 143 13.56 9.96 -11.19
CA ARG A 143 14.82 10.71 -11.43
C ARG A 143 14.59 12.20 -11.35
N THR A 144 13.51 12.68 -11.94
CA THR A 144 13.27 14.11 -12.14
C THR A 144 12.26 14.67 -11.15
N TRP A 145 12.42 15.95 -10.80
CA TRP A 145 11.53 16.64 -9.86
C TRP A 145 10.09 16.73 -10.36
N TRP A 146 9.87 16.90 -11.67
CA TRP A 146 8.53 16.97 -12.25
C TRP A 146 7.83 15.61 -12.21
N ALA A 147 8.54 14.50 -12.40
CA ALA A 147 7.94 13.17 -12.32
C ALA A 147 7.49 12.87 -10.88
N VAL A 148 8.29 13.28 -9.89
CA VAL A 148 7.94 13.20 -8.47
C VAL A 148 6.76 14.10 -8.13
N GLY A 149 6.72 15.33 -8.64
CA GLY A 149 5.58 16.25 -8.48
C GLY A 149 4.29 15.70 -9.10
N LEU A 150 4.35 15.16 -10.32
CA LEU A 150 3.19 14.52 -10.96
C LEU A 150 2.74 13.26 -10.21
N PHE A 151 3.66 12.48 -9.64
CA PHE A 151 3.28 11.35 -8.78
C PHE A 151 2.57 11.83 -7.52
N ALA A 152 3.02 12.93 -6.91
CA ALA A 152 2.34 13.54 -5.77
C ALA A 152 0.91 14.00 -6.14
N VAL A 153 0.73 14.62 -7.30
CA VAL A 153 -0.61 14.96 -7.83
C VAL A 153 -1.45 13.69 -8.04
N ALA A 154 -0.88 12.63 -8.63
CA ALA A 154 -1.57 11.35 -8.81
C ALA A 154 -2.05 10.75 -7.47
N VAL A 155 -1.25 10.84 -6.40
CA VAL A 155 -1.67 10.38 -5.07
C VAL A 155 -2.87 11.19 -4.56
N LEU A 156 -2.88 12.51 -4.74
CA LEU A 156 -3.99 13.36 -4.32
C LEU A 156 -5.26 13.12 -5.15
N GLU A 157 -5.14 12.98 -6.46
CA GLU A 157 -6.27 12.74 -7.37
C GLU A 157 -6.90 11.36 -7.15
N VAL A 158 -6.07 10.32 -7.01
CA VAL A 158 -6.54 8.93 -6.83
C VAL A 158 -7.02 8.71 -5.40
N GLY A 159 -6.21 9.12 -4.41
CA GLY A 159 -6.37 8.74 -3.02
C GLY A 159 -6.75 9.85 -2.06
N GLY A 160 -6.69 11.13 -2.45
CA GLY A 160 -6.72 12.26 -1.52
C GLY A 160 -7.90 12.26 -0.55
N ARG A 161 -9.15 12.19 -1.06
CA ARG A 161 -10.36 12.09 -0.21
C ARG A 161 -10.32 10.89 0.73
N TYR A 162 -9.89 9.74 0.21
CA TYR A 162 -9.81 8.49 0.99
C TYR A 162 -8.75 8.58 2.09
N LEU A 163 -7.61 9.21 1.83
CA LEU A 163 -6.54 9.41 2.82
C LEU A 163 -6.94 10.41 3.91
N VAL A 164 -7.66 11.47 3.55
CA VAL A 164 -8.16 12.49 4.51
C VAL A 164 -9.22 11.92 5.44
N ASP A 165 -10.10 11.07 4.92
CA ASP A 165 -11.20 10.48 5.69
C ASP A 165 -10.79 9.21 6.45
N GLY A 166 -9.68 8.55 6.09
CA GLY A 166 -9.13 7.42 6.82
C GLY A 166 -9.48 6.05 6.22
N TYR A 167 -9.67 5.97 4.91
CA TYR A 167 -9.77 4.71 4.17
C TYR A 167 -8.40 4.07 3.98
N MET A 168 -8.35 2.75 4.12
CA MET A 168 -7.10 1.98 4.00
C MET A 168 -6.72 1.65 2.56
N ASP A 169 -7.66 1.65 1.61
CA ASP A 169 -7.40 1.28 0.21
C ASP A 169 -6.36 2.20 -0.48
N ALA A 170 -6.37 3.49 -0.14
CA ALA A 170 -5.38 4.43 -0.65
C ALA A 170 -3.99 4.21 -0.03
N PHE A 171 -3.91 3.78 1.24
CA PHE A 171 -2.64 3.35 1.84
C PHE A 171 -2.12 2.09 1.16
N LEU A 172 -2.97 1.10 0.89
CA LEU A 172 -2.60 -0.10 0.12
C LEU A 172 -1.98 0.27 -1.22
N ALA A 173 -2.57 1.22 -1.94
CA ALA A 173 -2.07 1.70 -3.23
C ALA A 173 -0.65 2.29 -3.11
N VAL A 174 -0.43 3.21 -2.16
CA VAL A 174 0.87 3.87 -1.96
C VAL A 174 1.93 2.86 -1.52
N TYR A 175 1.61 1.97 -0.57
CA TYR A 175 2.54 0.95 -0.09
C TYR A 175 2.87 -0.09 -1.15
N ALA A 176 1.91 -0.51 -1.98
CA ALA A 176 2.16 -1.44 -3.09
C ALA A 176 3.11 -0.83 -4.12
N VAL A 177 2.91 0.44 -4.50
CA VAL A 177 3.82 1.15 -5.41
C VAL A 177 5.21 1.29 -4.77
N ALA A 178 5.31 1.66 -3.49
CA ALA A 178 6.60 1.78 -2.81
C ALA A 178 7.35 0.45 -2.73
N ALA A 179 6.66 -0.64 -2.36
CA ALA A 179 7.25 -1.97 -2.28
C ALA A 179 7.79 -2.42 -3.65
N LEU A 180 6.98 -2.24 -4.71
CA LEU A 180 7.39 -2.53 -6.08
C LEU A 180 8.58 -1.67 -6.52
N ALA A 181 8.50 -0.37 -6.25
CA ALA A 181 9.53 0.59 -6.62
C ALA A 181 10.86 0.20 -6.00
N VAL A 182 10.91 -0.08 -4.70
CA VAL A 182 12.12 -0.51 -3.97
C VAL A 182 12.63 -1.87 -4.46
N ALA A 183 11.74 -2.84 -4.67
CA ALA A 183 12.14 -4.19 -5.09
C ALA A 183 12.77 -4.24 -6.49
N ILE A 184 12.35 -3.34 -7.40
CA ILE A 184 12.75 -3.33 -8.82
C ILE A 184 13.67 -2.15 -9.15
N GLN A 185 14.18 -1.41 -8.15
CA GLN A 185 15.07 -0.27 -8.43
C GLN A 185 16.26 -0.71 -9.31
N PRO A 186 16.59 0.09 -10.34
CA PRO A 186 17.85 -0.10 -11.05
C PRO A 186 18.98 -0.02 -10.02
N ARG A 187 19.87 -1.03 -9.98
CA ARG A 187 21.07 -1.01 -9.14
C ARG A 187 21.98 0.12 -9.62
N ARG A 188 21.73 1.33 -9.15
CA ARG A 188 22.48 2.52 -9.56
C ARG A 188 23.83 2.61 -8.88
N ASP A 189 23.94 2.10 -7.66
CA ASP A 189 25.19 2.00 -6.91
C ASP A 189 25.23 0.64 -6.21
N VAL A 190 26.19 -0.21 -6.60
CA VAL A 190 26.16 -1.66 -6.30
C VAL A 190 26.58 -1.97 -4.84
N ALA A 191 27.24 -1.05 -4.13
CA ALA A 191 27.83 -1.33 -2.82
C ALA A 191 27.01 -0.82 -1.61
N GLU A 192 26.50 0.41 -1.63
CA GLU A 192 25.98 1.06 -0.41
C GLU A 192 24.46 0.94 -0.18
N GLY A 193 23.69 0.38 -1.13
CA GLY A 193 22.22 0.43 -1.09
C GLY A 193 21.47 -0.91 -1.00
N THR A 194 22.13 -2.06 -1.16
CA THR A 194 21.42 -3.34 -1.36
C THR A 194 20.68 -3.81 -0.10
N TRP A 195 21.37 -3.83 1.05
CA TRP A 195 20.75 -4.21 2.33
C TRP A 195 19.65 -3.24 2.75
N PHE A 196 19.87 -1.94 2.52
CA PHE A 196 18.84 -0.94 2.75
C PHE A 196 17.59 -1.22 1.91
N ASN A 197 17.73 -1.55 0.62
CA ASN A 197 16.59 -1.86 -0.24
C ASN A 197 15.85 -3.11 0.20
N LEU A 198 16.58 -4.16 0.60
CA LEU A 198 15.98 -5.39 1.10
C LEU A 198 15.23 -5.15 2.41
N ALA A 199 15.83 -4.40 3.35
CA ALA A 199 15.20 -4.03 4.61
C ALA A 199 13.97 -3.13 4.38
N ALA A 200 14.08 -2.13 3.50
CA ALA A 200 12.97 -1.26 3.14
C ALA A 200 11.84 -2.02 2.45
N TYR A 201 12.15 -2.94 1.53
CA TYR A 201 11.18 -3.82 0.89
C TYR A 201 10.49 -4.73 1.90
N ALA A 202 11.25 -5.37 2.80
CA ALA A 202 10.69 -6.22 3.84
C ALA A 202 9.77 -5.43 4.76
N ALA A 203 10.19 -4.24 5.20
CA ALA A 203 9.41 -3.41 6.10
C ALA A 203 8.15 -2.82 5.42
N LEU A 204 8.25 -2.38 4.16
CA LEU A 204 7.10 -1.93 3.37
C LEU A 204 6.09 -3.05 3.16
N SER A 205 6.57 -4.25 2.82
CA SER A 205 5.72 -5.42 2.58
C SER A 205 5.06 -5.89 3.88
N ALA A 206 5.77 -5.86 5.01
CA ALA A 206 5.21 -6.18 6.33
C ALA A 206 4.14 -5.19 6.75
N VAL A 207 4.34 -3.89 6.51
CA VAL A 207 3.27 -2.91 6.76
C VAL A 207 2.11 -3.14 5.80
N LEU A 208 2.38 -3.35 4.51
CA LEU A 208 1.36 -3.59 3.49
C LEU A 208 0.45 -4.77 3.88
N THR A 209 1.01 -5.89 4.33
CA THR A 209 0.24 -7.06 4.78
C THR A 209 -0.56 -6.82 6.05
N LEU A 210 -0.14 -5.87 6.89
CA LEU A 210 -0.80 -5.53 8.15
C LEU A 210 -1.81 -4.37 8.04
N ILE A 211 -2.02 -3.79 6.86
CA ILE A 211 -3.05 -2.76 6.66
C ILE A 211 -4.44 -3.40 6.54
N LYS A 212 -4.56 -4.44 5.70
CA LYS A 212 -5.82 -5.14 5.37
C LYS A 212 -5.50 -6.46 4.65
N ASN A 213 -6.47 -7.36 4.55
CA ASN A 213 -6.30 -8.65 3.84
C ASN A 213 -5.84 -8.49 2.38
N GLU A 214 -6.34 -7.48 1.66
CA GLU A 214 -5.94 -7.17 0.28
C GLU A 214 -4.46 -6.76 0.18
N GLY A 215 -3.90 -6.23 1.26
CA GLY A 215 -2.47 -5.93 1.36
C GLY A 215 -1.60 -7.17 1.28
N ALA A 216 -2.03 -8.30 1.86
CA ALA A 216 -1.34 -9.58 1.71
C ALA A 216 -1.31 -10.04 0.24
N VAL A 217 -2.44 -9.93 -0.46
CA VAL A 217 -2.54 -10.23 -1.90
C VAL A 217 -1.58 -9.35 -2.70
N LEU A 218 -1.59 -8.04 -2.46
CA LEU A 218 -0.69 -7.10 -3.15
C LEU A 218 0.78 -7.39 -2.86
N ALA A 219 1.14 -7.69 -1.62
CA ALA A 219 2.52 -8.04 -1.25
C ALA A 219 2.99 -9.32 -1.97
N ILE A 220 2.13 -10.35 -2.05
CA ILE A 220 2.42 -11.58 -2.81
C ILE A 220 2.62 -11.27 -4.29
N LEU A 221 1.70 -10.52 -4.91
CA LEU A 221 1.81 -10.16 -6.33
C LEU A 221 3.07 -9.34 -6.62
N VAL A 222 3.37 -8.34 -5.80
CA VAL A 222 4.60 -7.55 -5.90
C VAL A 222 5.83 -8.43 -5.74
N GLY A 223 5.86 -9.32 -4.75
CA GLY A 223 6.98 -10.22 -4.51
C GLY A 223 7.22 -11.18 -5.67
N LEU A 224 6.16 -11.81 -6.19
CA LEU A 224 6.24 -12.71 -7.35
C LEU A 224 6.77 -11.97 -8.60
N VAL A 225 6.22 -10.78 -8.89
CA VAL A 225 6.64 -9.99 -10.05
C VAL A 225 8.07 -9.47 -9.89
N ALA A 226 8.48 -9.07 -8.68
CA ALA A 226 9.84 -8.62 -8.42
C ALA A 226 10.84 -9.77 -8.58
N VAL A 227 10.55 -10.95 -8.00
CA VAL A 227 11.36 -12.16 -8.16
C VAL A 227 11.45 -12.55 -9.63
N ALA A 228 10.34 -12.61 -10.35
CA ALA A 228 10.32 -12.92 -11.77
C ALA A 228 11.14 -11.91 -12.59
N THR A 229 11.02 -10.61 -12.27
CA THR A 229 11.78 -9.55 -12.95
C THR A 229 13.28 -9.70 -12.73
N VAL A 230 13.71 -10.00 -11.50
CA VAL A 230 15.13 -10.23 -11.18
C VAL A 230 15.63 -11.53 -11.80
N LEU A 231 14.85 -12.61 -11.76
CA LEU A 231 15.19 -13.88 -12.37
C LEU A 231 15.37 -13.77 -13.89
N LEU A 232 14.46 -13.05 -14.57
CA LEU A 232 14.55 -12.82 -16.01
C LEU A 232 15.76 -11.97 -16.39
N ARG A 233 16.11 -10.98 -15.55
CA ARG A 233 17.26 -10.07 -15.76
C ARG A 233 18.60 -10.75 -15.47
N ASP A 234 18.73 -11.38 -14.31
CA ASP A 234 20.01 -11.85 -13.76
C ASP A 234 20.23 -13.36 -13.95
N ARG A 235 19.21 -14.10 -14.43
CA ARG A 235 19.21 -15.56 -14.64
C ARG A 235 19.62 -16.37 -13.40
N ARG A 236 19.41 -15.81 -12.21
CA ARG A 236 19.72 -16.41 -10.91
C ARG A 236 18.58 -16.18 -9.93
N ILE A 237 18.38 -17.13 -9.02
CA ILE A 237 17.37 -17.02 -7.97
C ILE A 237 17.77 -15.91 -7.00
N PRO A 238 16.91 -14.89 -6.76
CA PRO A 238 17.23 -13.78 -5.87
C PRO A 238 16.95 -14.15 -4.41
N TRP A 239 17.78 -15.02 -3.82
CA TRP A 239 17.60 -15.53 -2.45
C TRP A 239 17.42 -14.44 -1.39
N ALA A 240 18.16 -13.33 -1.50
CA ALA A 240 18.04 -12.23 -0.55
C ALA A 240 16.66 -11.53 -0.63
N LEU A 241 16.08 -11.40 -1.82
CA LEU A 241 14.73 -10.86 -2.01
C LEU A 241 13.66 -11.83 -1.49
N LEU A 242 13.86 -13.14 -1.72
CA LEU A 242 12.98 -14.19 -1.17
C LEU A 242 13.01 -14.20 0.35
N ALA A 243 14.19 -14.09 0.96
CA ALA A 243 14.36 -13.99 2.41
C ALA A 243 13.70 -12.73 2.97
N ALA A 244 13.88 -11.57 2.31
CA ALA A 244 13.22 -10.32 2.67
C ALA A 244 11.68 -10.43 2.58
N PHE A 245 11.17 -11.09 1.54
CA PHE A 245 9.74 -11.36 1.40
C PHE A 245 9.23 -12.29 2.50
N ALA A 246 9.91 -13.42 2.75
CA ALA A 246 9.53 -14.36 3.81
C ALA A 246 9.52 -13.69 5.19
N ALA A 247 10.56 -12.89 5.51
CA ALA A 247 10.61 -12.11 6.74
C ALA A 247 9.44 -11.13 6.86
N SER A 248 9.01 -10.52 5.76
CA SER A 248 7.88 -9.59 5.76
C SER A 248 6.51 -10.23 6.03
N MET A 249 6.39 -11.55 5.83
CA MET A 249 5.14 -12.28 6.09
C MET A 249 4.98 -12.68 7.57
N VAL A 250 6.07 -12.68 8.36
CA VAL A 250 6.05 -13.15 9.76
C VAL A 250 4.98 -12.44 10.61
N PRO A 251 4.84 -11.10 10.58
CA PRO A 251 3.80 -10.43 11.37
C PRO A 251 2.37 -10.80 10.96
N LEU A 252 2.14 -11.01 9.65
CA LEU A 252 0.84 -11.45 9.15
C LEU A 252 0.52 -12.87 9.60
N VAL A 253 1.49 -13.79 9.54
CA VAL A 253 1.31 -15.16 10.01
C VAL A 253 0.97 -15.17 11.50
N ALA A 254 1.69 -14.40 12.32
CA ALA A 254 1.38 -14.26 13.74
C ALA A 254 -0.05 -13.74 13.97
N TRP A 255 -0.47 -12.72 13.22
CA TRP A 255 -1.85 -12.22 13.27
C TRP A 255 -2.88 -13.31 12.90
N LYS A 256 -2.67 -14.02 11.80
CA LYS A 256 -3.61 -15.05 11.34
C LYS A 256 -3.66 -16.27 12.28
N LEU A 257 -2.57 -16.60 12.97
CA LEU A 257 -2.58 -17.59 14.05
C LEU A 257 -3.42 -17.12 15.24
N ALA A 258 -3.36 -15.83 15.62
CA ALA A 258 -4.20 -15.27 16.66
C ALA A 258 -5.69 -15.28 16.27
N VAL A 259 -6.02 -14.90 15.03
CA VAL A 259 -7.39 -14.99 14.49
C VAL A 259 -7.92 -16.43 14.53
N ALA A 260 -7.10 -17.39 14.11
CA ALA A 260 -7.46 -18.81 14.15
C ALA A 260 -7.67 -19.33 15.58
N GLY A 261 -6.84 -18.89 16.54
CA GLY A 261 -7.00 -19.24 17.95
C GLY A 261 -8.23 -18.60 18.63
N ALA A 262 -8.84 -17.59 18.00
CA ALA A 262 -10.07 -16.94 18.45
C ALA A 262 -11.34 -17.50 17.76
N ASP A 263 -11.21 -18.57 16.96
CA ASP A 263 -12.30 -19.21 16.21
C ASP A 263 -13.10 -18.26 15.31
N LEU A 264 -12.44 -17.21 14.79
CA LEU A 264 -13.06 -16.26 13.88
C LEU A 264 -12.98 -16.73 12.43
N GLY A 265 -14.14 -16.84 11.78
CA GLY A 265 -14.26 -17.13 10.36
C GLY A 265 -14.06 -15.90 9.48
N ASN A 266 -13.64 -16.13 8.24
CA ASN A 266 -13.64 -15.12 7.17
C ASN A 266 -14.86 -15.36 6.25
N ASP A 267 -15.59 -14.30 5.91
CA ASP A 267 -16.77 -14.33 5.03
C ASP A 267 -16.54 -15.12 3.73
N LEU A 268 -15.33 -15.01 3.15
CA LEU A 268 -14.95 -15.75 1.94
C LEU A 268 -14.73 -17.23 2.20
N ALA A 269 -14.15 -17.60 3.35
CA ALA A 269 -13.86 -18.99 3.71
C ALA A 269 -15.14 -19.79 4.03
N GLN A 270 -16.22 -19.09 4.42
CA GLN A 270 -17.52 -19.68 4.69
C GLN A 270 -18.45 -19.68 3.47
N SER A 271 -18.05 -19.07 2.35
CA SER A 271 -18.88 -18.95 1.14
C SER A 271 -18.74 -20.13 0.18
N ASP A 272 -19.81 -20.48 -0.55
CA ASP A 272 -19.77 -21.43 -1.67
C ASP A 272 -19.12 -20.80 -2.91
N LEU A 273 -17.81 -20.59 -2.83
CA LEU A 273 -17.01 -19.95 -3.87
C LEU A 273 -17.11 -20.70 -5.21
N LYS A 274 -17.14 -22.03 -5.19
CA LYS A 274 -17.23 -22.85 -6.40
C LYS A 274 -18.60 -22.72 -7.06
N GLY A 275 -19.69 -22.85 -6.31
CA GLY A 275 -21.04 -22.70 -6.85
C GLY A 275 -21.31 -21.30 -7.40
N GLN A 276 -20.84 -20.27 -6.70
CA GLN A 276 -21.00 -18.87 -7.14
C GLN A 276 -20.23 -18.58 -8.43
N LEU A 277 -18.98 -19.06 -8.54
CA LEU A 277 -18.20 -18.93 -9.77
C LEU A 277 -18.86 -19.66 -10.95
N LEU A 278 -19.32 -20.90 -10.74
CA LEU A 278 -19.98 -21.68 -11.80
C LEU A 278 -21.29 -21.05 -12.25
N ALA A 279 -22.04 -20.41 -11.35
CA ALA A 279 -23.29 -19.74 -11.68
C ALA A 279 -23.08 -18.44 -12.46
N ARG A 280 -22.02 -17.68 -12.16
CA ARG A 280 -21.83 -16.32 -12.70
C ARG A 280 -20.87 -16.25 -13.89
N LEU A 281 -19.92 -17.18 -14.01
CA LEU A 281 -18.95 -17.19 -15.11
C LEU A 281 -19.60 -17.29 -16.51
N PRO A 282 -20.70 -18.04 -16.72
CA PRO A 282 -21.39 -18.07 -18.01
C PRO A 282 -22.19 -16.79 -18.33
N ASP A 283 -22.51 -15.97 -17.31
CA ASP A 283 -23.31 -14.76 -17.48
C ASP A 283 -22.41 -13.58 -17.90
N LEU A 284 -22.43 -13.32 -19.21
CA LEU A 284 -21.69 -12.20 -19.80
C LEU A 284 -22.15 -10.84 -19.24
N THR A 285 -23.40 -10.70 -18.82
CA THR A 285 -23.94 -9.45 -18.28
C THR A 285 -23.26 -9.07 -16.98
N GLN A 286 -23.09 -10.04 -16.08
CA GLN A 286 -22.40 -9.85 -14.80
C GLN A 286 -20.92 -9.57 -14.99
N SER A 287 -20.27 -10.30 -15.90
CA SER A 287 -18.87 -10.05 -16.26
C SER A 287 -18.66 -8.64 -16.81
N VAL A 288 -19.54 -8.18 -17.70
CA VAL A 288 -19.52 -6.81 -18.24
C VAL A 288 -19.77 -5.77 -17.14
N LEU A 289 -20.66 -6.05 -16.18
CA LEU A 289 -20.93 -5.16 -15.06
C LEU A 289 -19.68 -4.97 -14.18
N ILE A 290 -18.98 -6.06 -13.84
CA ILE A 290 -17.74 -6.03 -13.06
C ILE A 290 -16.66 -5.23 -13.80
N LEU A 291 -16.44 -5.53 -15.10
CA LEU A 291 -15.47 -4.81 -15.91
C LEU A 291 -15.79 -3.31 -15.97
N LYS A 292 -17.05 -2.95 -16.20
CA LYS A 292 -17.50 -1.55 -16.20
C LYS A 292 -17.22 -0.89 -14.85
N ALA A 293 -17.54 -1.53 -13.74
CA ALA A 293 -17.34 -0.97 -12.41
C ALA A 293 -15.86 -0.73 -12.08
N LEU A 294 -14.98 -1.70 -12.37
CA LEU A 294 -13.54 -1.58 -12.12
C LEU A 294 -12.86 -0.56 -13.05
N LEU A 295 -13.28 -0.50 -14.32
CA LEU A 295 -12.74 0.41 -15.34
C LEU A 295 -13.36 1.82 -15.32
N ARG A 296 -14.48 2.02 -14.61
CA ARG A 296 -15.10 3.35 -14.42
C ARG A 296 -14.18 4.30 -13.64
N SER A 297 -13.16 3.77 -12.98
CA SER A 297 -12.09 4.58 -12.40
C SER A 297 -11.24 5.27 -13.47
N ALA A 298 -10.42 6.24 -13.06
CA ALA A 298 -9.46 6.91 -13.96
C ALA A 298 -8.34 5.98 -14.47
N ALA A 299 -8.40 4.67 -14.20
CA ALA A 299 -7.40 3.67 -14.60
C ALA A 299 -7.22 3.54 -16.12
N TRP A 300 -8.26 3.86 -16.92
CA TRP A 300 -8.18 3.75 -18.37
C TRP A 300 -7.19 4.75 -19.00
N VAL A 301 -7.03 5.95 -18.42
CA VAL A 301 -6.10 6.96 -18.94
C VAL A 301 -4.65 6.47 -18.91
N PRO A 302 -4.08 6.08 -17.74
CA PRO A 302 -2.72 5.57 -17.71
C PRO A 302 -2.60 4.24 -18.46
N LEU A 303 -3.64 3.40 -18.51
CA LEU A 303 -3.61 2.18 -19.32
C LEU A 303 -3.44 2.48 -20.81
N VAL A 304 -4.24 3.40 -21.36
CA VAL A 304 -4.13 3.81 -22.78
C VAL A 304 -2.75 4.41 -23.05
N LEU A 305 -2.22 5.25 -22.16
CA LEU A 305 -0.88 5.79 -22.30
C LEU A 305 0.21 4.69 -22.31
N LEU A 306 0.09 3.66 -21.47
CA LEU A 306 1.00 2.52 -21.49
C LEU A 306 0.90 1.70 -22.78
N LEU A 307 -0.31 1.55 -23.33
CA LEU A 307 -0.54 0.87 -24.62
C LEU A 307 0.04 1.67 -25.80
N VAL A 308 -0.11 3.00 -25.81
CA VAL A 308 0.55 3.86 -26.81
C VAL A 308 2.07 3.75 -26.71
N LEU A 309 2.60 3.62 -25.49
CA LEU A 309 4.02 3.46 -25.22
C LEU A 309 4.50 2.00 -25.15
N TRP A 310 3.74 1.06 -25.74
CA TRP A 310 3.97 -0.39 -25.59
C TRP A 310 5.39 -0.83 -25.94
N ALA A 311 5.95 -0.35 -27.06
CA ALA A 311 7.31 -0.70 -27.47
C ALA A 311 8.37 -0.29 -26.42
N ARG A 312 8.12 0.81 -25.70
CA ARG A 312 9.02 1.32 -24.65
C ARG A 312 8.80 0.60 -23.32
N LEU A 313 7.56 0.25 -23.02
CA LEU A 313 7.19 -0.48 -21.80
C LEU A 313 8.09 -1.70 -21.57
N TRP A 314 8.33 -2.49 -22.62
CA TRP A 314 9.15 -3.70 -22.54
C TRP A 314 10.63 -3.46 -22.25
N ARG A 315 11.12 -2.23 -22.45
CA ARG A 315 12.51 -1.84 -22.17
C ARG A 315 12.72 -1.33 -20.75
N VAL A 316 11.65 -1.05 -20.00
CA VAL A 316 11.72 -0.45 -18.66
C VAL A 316 11.11 -1.41 -17.64
N PRO A 317 11.95 -2.21 -16.93
CA PRO A 317 11.46 -3.29 -16.07
C PRO A 317 10.46 -2.85 -15.01
N ALA A 318 10.67 -1.69 -14.38
CA ALA A 318 9.77 -1.16 -13.36
C ALA A 318 8.38 -0.80 -13.90
N ALA A 319 8.29 -0.24 -15.12
CA ALA A 319 7.01 0.08 -15.75
C ALA A 319 6.25 -1.20 -16.15
N ARG A 320 6.97 -2.18 -16.74
CA ARG A 320 6.40 -3.50 -17.05
C ARG A 320 5.89 -4.19 -15.79
N ALA A 321 6.69 -4.19 -14.73
CA ALA A 321 6.30 -4.82 -13.47
C ALA A 321 5.06 -4.15 -12.85
N ALA A 322 4.98 -2.81 -12.92
CA ALA A 322 3.80 -2.08 -12.45
C ALA A 322 2.53 -2.48 -13.23
N LEU A 323 2.62 -2.60 -14.56
CA LEU A 323 1.52 -3.11 -15.37
C LEU A 323 1.13 -4.54 -14.98
N VAL A 324 2.10 -5.45 -14.83
CA VAL A 324 1.81 -6.86 -14.50
C VAL A 324 1.14 -6.98 -13.13
N VAL A 325 1.61 -6.26 -12.11
CA VAL A 325 0.96 -6.25 -10.78
C VAL A 325 -0.45 -5.65 -10.89
N ALA A 326 -0.62 -4.55 -11.63
CA ALA A 326 -1.92 -3.91 -11.80
C ALA A 326 -2.94 -4.85 -12.49
N VAL A 327 -2.53 -5.53 -13.56
CA VAL A 327 -3.38 -6.50 -14.29
C VAL A 327 -3.67 -7.72 -13.42
N ALA A 328 -2.68 -8.27 -12.72
CA ALA A 328 -2.87 -9.41 -11.84
C ALA A 328 -3.84 -9.07 -10.69
N TYR A 329 -3.67 -7.91 -10.06
CA TYR A 329 -4.56 -7.47 -8.98
C TYR A 329 -5.97 -7.15 -9.49
N PHE A 330 -6.11 -6.55 -10.67
CA PHE A 330 -7.40 -6.41 -11.35
C PHE A 330 -8.09 -7.76 -11.56
N GLY A 331 -7.33 -8.79 -11.98
CA GLY A 331 -7.83 -10.15 -12.12
C GLY A 331 -8.31 -10.76 -10.79
N VAL A 332 -7.60 -10.49 -9.69
CA VAL A 332 -8.05 -10.90 -8.35
C VAL A 332 -9.35 -10.20 -7.97
N LEU A 333 -9.45 -8.88 -8.17
CA LEU A 333 -10.69 -8.13 -7.89
C LEU A 333 -11.86 -8.67 -8.72
N PHE A 334 -11.62 -8.95 -10.00
CA PHE A 334 -12.62 -9.55 -10.87
C PHE A 334 -13.10 -10.90 -10.31
N ALA A 335 -12.18 -11.77 -9.89
CA ALA A 335 -12.52 -13.05 -9.28
C ALA A 335 -13.31 -12.89 -7.97
N VAL A 336 -12.93 -11.93 -7.11
CA VAL A 336 -13.64 -11.63 -5.85
C VAL A 336 -15.08 -11.18 -6.10
N TYR A 337 -15.32 -10.31 -7.07
CA TYR A 337 -16.68 -9.91 -7.43
C TYR A 337 -17.46 -11.03 -8.11
N LEU A 338 -16.80 -11.88 -8.88
CA LEU A 338 -17.46 -13.02 -9.47
C LEU A 338 -17.86 -14.05 -8.40
N SER A 339 -17.05 -14.21 -7.35
CA SER A 339 -17.29 -15.14 -6.25
C SER A 339 -17.90 -14.49 -5.01
N THR A 340 -18.54 -13.32 -5.12
CA THR A 340 -19.09 -12.66 -3.93
C THR A 340 -20.43 -13.27 -3.52
N PRO A 341 -20.65 -13.59 -2.22
CA PRO A 341 -21.94 -14.07 -1.74
C PRO A 341 -23.02 -12.97 -1.72
N HIS A 342 -22.62 -11.70 -1.87
CA HIS A 342 -23.54 -10.57 -1.83
C HIS A 342 -24.19 -10.29 -3.19
N ASP A 343 -25.21 -9.42 -3.17
CA ASP A 343 -25.73 -8.82 -4.39
C ASP A 343 -24.62 -8.08 -5.14
N LEU A 344 -24.45 -8.42 -6.41
CA LEU A 344 -23.33 -7.94 -7.21
C LEU A 344 -23.41 -6.42 -7.44
N ILE A 345 -24.61 -5.89 -7.68
CA ILE A 345 -24.79 -4.46 -7.96
C ILE A 345 -24.45 -3.64 -6.72
N TRP A 346 -24.99 -4.03 -5.57
CA TRP A 346 -24.70 -3.41 -4.28
C TRP A 346 -23.21 -3.49 -3.93
N HIS A 347 -22.59 -4.66 -4.10
CA HIS A 347 -21.18 -4.84 -3.76
C HIS A 347 -20.28 -3.98 -4.66
N LEU A 348 -20.54 -3.93 -5.98
CA LEU A 348 -19.81 -3.06 -6.89
C LEU A 348 -20.03 -1.57 -6.59
N ALA A 349 -21.25 -1.16 -6.26
CA ALA A 349 -21.58 0.23 -5.97
C ALA A 349 -20.88 0.76 -4.71
N THR A 350 -20.66 -0.11 -3.72
CA THR A 350 -20.07 0.27 -2.43
C THR A 350 -18.55 0.13 -2.39
N SER A 351 -17.94 -0.82 -3.11
CA SER A 351 -16.51 -1.10 -2.96
C SER A 351 -15.63 -0.91 -4.20
N ALA A 352 -16.16 -1.03 -5.43
CA ALA A 352 -15.31 -1.13 -6.65
C ALA A 352 -14.37 0.08 -6.85
N LYS A 353 -14.85 1.29 -6.57
CA LYS A 353 -14.08 2.52 -6.76
C LYS A 353 -12.86 2.59 -5.82
N ARG A 354 -13.00 2.14 -4.58
CA ARG A 354 -11.94 2.19 -3.55
C ARG A 354 -10.94 1.04 -3.70
N VAL A 355 -11.39 -0.18 -3.98
CA VAL A 355 -10.48 -1.32 -4.11
C VAL A 355 -9.66 -1.28 -5.41
N ALA A 356 -10.08 -0.49 -6.40
CA ALA A 356 -9.34 -0.27 -7.65
C ALA A 356 -8.21 0.77 -7.54
N LEU A 357 -8.04 1.45 -6.40
CA LEU A 357 -7.00 2.48 -6.23
C LEU A 357 -5.56 1.95 -6.41
N PRO A 358 -5.19 0.75 -5.92
CA PRO A 358 -3.88 0.16 -6.20
C PRO A 358 -3.61 -0.03 -7.70
N VAL A 359 -4.61 -0.47 -8.47
CA VAL A 359 -4.51 -0.61 -9.93
C VAL A 359 -4.19 0.74 -10.57
N GLN A 360 -4.96 1.77 -10.22
CA GLN A 360 -4.77 3.12 -10.77
C GLN A 360 -3.37 3.67 -10.48
N LEU A 361 -2.93 3.61 -9.21
CA LEU A 361 -1.66 4.20 -8.81
C LEU A 361 -0.45 3.43 -9.36
N LEU A 362 -0.54 2.09 -9.49
CA LEU A 362 0.46 1.28 -10.17
C LEU A 362 0.59 1.65 -11.65
N LEU A 363 -0.53 1.82 -12.37
CA LEU A 363 -0.52 2.22 -13.77
C LEU A 363 0.07 3.63 -13.94
N MET A 364 -0.34 4.59 -13.09
CA MET A 364 0.23 5.95 -13.10
C MET A 364 1.72 5.96 -12.81
N TYR A 365 2.18 5.18 -11.83
CA TYR A 365 3.60 4.99 -11.56
C TYR A 365 4.33 4.42 -12.79
N GLY A 366 3.76 3.41 -13.45
CA GLY A 366 4.32 2.84 -14.68
C GLY A 366 4.51 3.87 -15.79
N VAL A 367 3.49 4.70 -16.04
CA VAL A 367 3.57 5.81 -17.02
C VAL A 367 4.68 6.79 -16.64
N LEU A 368 4.70 7.24 -15.39
CA LEU A 368 5.67 8.23 -14.92
C LEU A 368 7.10 7.70 -14.99
N VAL A 369 7.34 6.44 -14.66
CA VAL A 369 8.68 5.82 -14.82
C VAL A 369 9.11 5.79 -16.29
N LEU A 370 8.20 5.54 -17.24
CA LEU A 370 8.52 5.58 -18.67
C LEU A 370 8.90 6.99 -19.13
N LEU A 371 8.10 7.99 -18.72
CA LEU A 371 8.31 9.39 -19.09
C LEU A 371 9.56 9.98 -18.42
N ASP A 372 9.82 9.60 -17.17
CA ASP A 372 11.00 10.03 -16.41
C ASP A 372 12.30 9.47 -17.02
N GLN A 373 12.24 8.28 -17.60
CA GLN A 373 13.31 7.69 -18.38
C GLN A 373 13.31 8.16 -19.85
N TRP A 374 12.40 9.06 -20.25
CA TRP A 374 12.25 9.52 -21.63
C TRP A 374 13.49 10.18 -22.18
N LYS A 375 13.97 11.22 -21.47
CA LYS A 375 15.00 12.14 -21.95
C LYS A 375 16.43 11.56 -21.92
N LEU A 376 16.67 10.50 -21.15
CA LEU A 376 18.01 9.91 -21.02
C LEU A 376 18.37 8.96 -22.16
N ALA A 377 17.39 8.43 -22.90
CA ALA A 377 17.64 7.68 -24.13
C ALA A 377 17.86 8.60 -25.36
N ALA A 378 17.55 9.89 -25.23
CA ALA A 378 17.64 10.88 -26.31
C ALA A 378 18.90 11.77 -26.22
N ALA A 379 19.70 11.65 -25.15
CA ALA A 379 21.02 12.25 -25.10
C ALA A 379 21.98 11.34 -25.89
N PRO A 380 22.55 11.78 -27.04
CA PRO A 380 23.59 11.03 -27.70
C PRO A 380 24.75 10.85 -26.73
N GLN A 381 25.39 9.68 -26.74
CA GLN A 381 26.73 9.51 -26.20
C GLN A 381 27.67 10.44 -26.99
N ARG A 382 27.73 11.72 -26.62
CA ARG A 382 28.82 12.61 -27.03
C ARG A 382 30.00 12.30 -26.12
N ALA A 383 30.88 11.43 -26.61
CA ALA A 383 32.34 11.61 -26.61
C ALA A 383 33.03 10.23 -26.71
N GLY A 384 33.05 9.69 -27.93
CA GLY A 384 34.36 9.35 -28.47
C GLY A 384 35.01 10.64 -28.97
N GLU A 385 36.34 10.70 -28.89
CA GLU A 385 37.25 11.69 -29.49
C GLU A 385 37.59 12.96 -28.68
N ARG A 386 38.81 12.90 -28.10
CA ARG A 386 39.88 13.94 -27.94
C ARG A 386 40.71 13.54 -26.71
N ASN A 387 41.98 13.15 -26.75
CA ASN A 387 43.13 13.46 -27.61
C ASN A 387 44.07 12.22 -27.58
N ALA A 388 44.66 11.77 -28.71
CA ALA A 388 45.91 12.27 -29.29
C ALA A 388 47.07 12.29 -28.27
#